data_AF-A0A3N1VL08-F1
#
_entry.id   AF-A0A3N1VL08-F1
#
_cell.length_a   1.000
_cell.length_b   1.000
_cell.length_c   1.000
_cell.angle_alpha   90.00
_cell.angle_beta   90.00
_cell.angle_gamma   90.00
#
_symmetry.space_group_name_H-M   'P 1'
#
loop_
_entity.id
_entity.type
_entity.pdbx_description
1 polymer ?
#
loop_
_entity_poly.entity_id
_entity_poly.type
_entity_poly.pdbx_seq_one_letter_code
_entity_poly.pdbx_strand_id
1 'polypeptide(L)'
;MAGKLLLEVVTPVRKVLSEEVDMVVAPGEYGEFGALPNHIPFLTKLKIGELRFKAGGSTRFVAIMGGYAEVLPDKVTILATAAEEATDIDVIRAQAAKERAERRLREAKDRVEFARAQAALQRALTRLKVAARR
;
A
#
# COMPACT_ATOMS: atom_id res chain seq x y z
N MET A 1 3.82 6.04 -28.78
CA MET A 1 4.10 5.00 -27.77
C MET A 1 3.74 5.59 -26.42
N ALA A 2 2.95 4.89 -25.60
CA ALA A 2 2.74 5.33 -24.23
C ALA A 2 4.08 5.22 -23.49
N GLY A 3 4.50 6.27 -22.78
CA GLY A 3 5.70 6.21 -21.95
C GLY A 3 5.55 5.17 -20.83
N LYS A 4 6.65 4.85 -20.16
CA LYS A 4 6.63 4.12 -18.90
C LYS A 4 7.24 5.00 -17.81
N LEU A 5 6.96 4.67 -16.56
CA LEU A 5 7.61 5.27 -15.39
C LEU A 5 8.20 4.16 -14.52
N LEU A 6 9.27 4.46 -13.78
CA LEU A 6 9.83 3.55 -12.81
C LEU A 6 9.02 3.60 -11.51
N LEU A 7 8.42 2.48 -11.09
CA LEU A 7 7.82 2.34 -9.77
C LEU A 7 8.82 1.67 -8.83
N GLU A 8 9.15 2.34 -7.74
CA GLU A 8 9.88 1.76 -6.62
C GLU A 8 9.01 1.74 -5.36
N VAL A 9 8.90 0.56 -4.73
CA VAL A 9 8.29 0.43 -3.40
C VAL A 9 9.39 0.03 -2.42
N VAL A 10 9.67 0.91 -1.47
CA VAL A 10 10.73 0.73 -0.48
C VAL A 10 10.16 0.77 0.93
N THR A 11 10.77 -0.02 1.81
CA THR A 11 10.48 -0.06 3.23
C THR A 11 11.79 0.11 4.01
N PRO A 12 11.75 0.36 5.34
CA PRO A 12 12.96 0.42 6.14
C PRO A 12 13.83 -0.85 6.11
N VAL A 13 13.27 -2.00 5.69
CA VAL A 13 13.95 -3.30 5.72
C VAL A 13 14.46 -3.70 4.34
N ARG A 14 13.69 -3.45 3.28
CA ARG A 14 14.04 -3.87 1.91
C ARG A 14 13.35 -3.02 0.85
N LYS A 15 13.89 -3.08 -0.36
CA LYS A 15 13.16 -2.76 -1.58
C LYS A 15 12.20 -3.91 -1.88
N VAL A 16 10.91 -3.61 -1.95
CA VAL A 16 9.83 -4.58 -2.20
C VAL A 16 9.63 -4.75 -3.70
N LEU A 17 9.62 -3.64 -4.45
CA LEU A 17 9.36 -3.62 -5.88
C LEU A 17 10.24 -2.57 -6.58
N SER A 18 10.67 -2.85 -7.81
CA SER A 18 11.43 -1.93 -8.67
C SER A 18 11.21 -2.29 -10.14
N GLU A 19 10.22 -1.70 -10.78
CA GLU A 19 9.83 -2.10 -12.15
C GLU A 19 9.32 -0.92 -12.99
N GLU A 20 9.48 -1.03 -14.31
CA GLU A 20 8.85 -0.09 -15.25
C GLU A 20 7.37 -0.43 -15.45
N VAL A 21 6.52 0.56 -15.23
CA VAL A 21 5.07 0.40 -15.23
C VAL A 21 4.39 1.44 -16.14
N ASP A 22 3.21 1.09 -16.62
CA ASP A 22 2.39 1.94 -17.48
C ASP A 22 1.61 2.98 -16.65
N MET A 23 1.23 2.64 -15.41
CA MET A 23 0.45 3.48 -14.50
C MET A 23 0.57 2.97 -13.06
N VAL A 24 0.52 3.88 -12.09
CA VAL A 24 0.41 3.59 -10.66
C VAL A 24 -0.83 4.24 -10.09
N VAL A 25 -1.58 3.54 -9.25
CA VAL A 25 -2.70 4.07 -8.45
C VAL A 25 -2.42 3.77 -6.99
N ALA A 26 -2.42 4.80 -6.14
CA ALA A 26 -2.03 4.68 -4.74
C ALA A 26 -3.00 5.41 -3.78
N PRO A 27 -3.10 4.96 -2.51
CA PRO A 27 -4.04 5.49 -1.53
C PRO A 27 -3.47 6.74 -0.83
N GLY A 28 -3.63 7.91 -1.45
CA GLY A 28 -3.22 9.19 -0.86
C GLY A 28 -4.06 9.63 0.33
N GLU A 29 -3.54 10.59 1.10
CA GLU A 29 -4.23 11.16 2.27
C GLU A 29 -5.58 11.79 1.90
N TYR A 30 -5.69 12.41 0.74
CA TYR A 30 -6.94 13.05 0.28
C TYR A 30 -7.80 12.17 -0.63
N GLY A 31 -7.43 10.90 -0.82
CA GLY A 31 -8.11 9.98 -1.73
C GLY A 31 -7.11 9.21 -2.59
N GLU A 32 -7.63 8.39 -3.50
CA GLU A 32 -6.78 7.69 -4.46
C GLU A 32 -6.29 8.66 -5.54
N PHE A 33 -5.04 8.49 -5.95
CA PHE A 33 -4.48 9.20 -7.10
C PHE A 33 -3.89 8.22 -8.10
N GLY A 34 -3.91 8.60 -9.37
CA GLY A 34 -3.26 7.88 -10.46
C GLY A 34 -2.09 8.67 -11.02
N ALA A 35 -0.91 8.06 -11.09
CA ALA A 35 0.27 8.62 -11.73
C ALA A 35 0.52 7.89 -13.06
N LEU A 36 0.64 8.70 -14.12
CA LEU A 36 1.02 8.30 -15.47
C LEU A 36 2.44 8.83 -15.77
N PRO A 37 3.10 8.34 -16.83
CA PRO A 37 4.36 8.92 -17.29
C PRO A 37 4.20 10.43 -17.56
N ASN A 38 5.20 11.20 -17.17
CA ASN A 38 5.25 12.67 -17.21
C ASN A 38 4.22 13.38 -16.30
N HIS A 39 3.78 12.73 -15.23
CA HIS A 39 2.94 13.40 -14.23
C HIS A 39 3.71 14.55 -13.55
N ILE A 40 2.99 15.61 -13.17
CA ILE A 40 3.59 16.72 -12.43
C ILE A 40 4.21 16.23 -11.10
N PRO A 41 5.35 16.78 -10.67
CA PRO A 41 5.98 16.38 -9.43
C PRO A 41 5.13 16.72 -8.20
N PHE A 42 5.01 15.80 -7.25
CA PHE A 42 4.44 16.10 -5.93
C PHE A 42 4.85 15.06 -4.88
N LEU A 43 4.71 15.44 -3.61
CA LEU A 43 4.88 14.56 -2.46
C LEU A 43 3.56 14.49 -1.69
N THR A 44 3.11 13.29 -1.34
CA THR A 44 1.90 13.10 -0.55
C THR A 44 2.06 12.01 0.51
N LYS A 45 1.29 12.13 1.58
CA LYS A 45 1.18 11.07 2.59
C LYS A 45 0.25 9.98 2.09
N LEU A 46 0.57 8.74 2.44
CA LEU A 46 -0.22 7.56 2.10
C LEU A 46 -1.00 7.04 3.30
N LYS A 47 -2.24 6.62 3.03
CA LYS A 47 -3.08 5.87 3.97
C LYS A 47 -2.74 4.38 3.92
N ILE A 48 -3.25 3.63 4.89
CA ILE A 48 -3.26 2.17 4.81
C ILE A 48 -4.26 1.77 3.72
N GLY A 49 -3.79 1.09 2.68
CA GLY A 49 -4.60 0.77 1.52
C GLY A 49 -3.89 -0.12 0.51
N GLU A 50 -4.53 -0.32 -0.64
CA GLU A 50 -3.95 -1.07 -1.75
C GLU A 50 -3.31 -0.09 -2.75
N LEU A 51 -2.08 -0.40 -3.15
CA LEU A 51 -1.48 0.19 -4.34
C LEU A 51 -1.71 -0.79 -5.49
N ARG A 52 -2.16 -0.26 -6.63
CA ARG A 52 -2.36 -1.02 -7.86
C ARG A 52 -1.52 -0.40 -8.95
N PHE A 53 -0.87 -1.21 -9.76
CA PHE A 53 -0.13 -0.71 -10.91
C PHE A 53 -0.29 -1.65 -12.10
N LYS A 54 -0.09 -1.11 -13.29
CA LYS A 54 -0.19 -1.85 -14.56
C LYS A 54 1.19 -1.96 -15.19
N ALA A 55 1.58 -3.17 -15.57
CA ALA A 55 2.82 -3.44 -16.29
C ALA A 55 2.53 -4.43 -17.41
N GLY A 56 2.70 -4.01 -18.68
CA GLY A 56 2.62 -4.91 -19.83
C GLY A 56 1.24 -5.54 -20.00
N GLY A 57 0.17 -4.84 -19.62
CA GLY A 57 -1.20 -5.33 -19.68
C GLY A 57 -1.71 -6.02 -18.40
N SER A 58 -0.81 -6.50 -17.54
CA SER A 58 -1.18 -7.11 -16.26
C SER A 58 -1.31 -6.07 -15.16
N THR A 59 -2.32 -6.24 -14.31
CA THR A 59 -2.54 -5.41 -13.12
C THR A 59 -2.08 -6.17 -11.88
N ARG A 60 -1.18 -5.57 -11.09
CA ARG A 60 -0.69 -6.14 -9.83
C ARG A 60 -1.04 -5.25 -8.65
N PHE A 61 -1.04 -5.85 -7.47
CA PHE A 61 -1.50 -5.23 -6.23
C PHE A 61 -0.47 -5.41 -5.11
N VAL A 62 -0.24 -4.33 -4.36
CA VAL A 62 0.65 -4.27 -3.20
C VAL A 62 -0.13 -3.72 -2.02
N ALA A 63 -0.06 -4.37 -0.87
CA ALA A 63 -0.62 -3.85 0.37
C ALA A 63 0.34 -2.80 0.95
N ILE A 64 -0.12 -1.56 1.16
CA ILE A 64 0.67 -0.46 1.72
C ILE A 64 0.18 -0.11 3.12
N MET A 65 1.07 -0.11 4.09
CA MET A 65 0.78 0.18 5.50
C MET A 65 1.02 1.66 5.86
N GLY A 66 0.63 2.56 4.96
CA GLY A 66 0.92 4.00 5.04
C GLY A 66 2.38 4.34 4.74
N GLY A 67 2.68 5.64 4.78
CA GLY A 67 4.00 6.18 4.42
C GLY A 67 3.87 7.42 3.57
N TYR A 68 4.74 7.57 2.57
CA TYR A 68 4.73 8.70 1.62
C TYR A 68 4.88 8.20 0.18
N ALA A 69 4.34 8.95 -0.77
CA ALA A 69 4.59 8.79 -2.19
C ALA A 69 5.22 10.07 -2.73
N GLU A 70 6.36 9.91 -3.39
CA GLU A 70 6.99 10.91 -4.22
C GLU A 70 6.72 10.57 -5.68
N VAL A 71 6.13 11.51 -6.40
CA VAL A 71 5.86 11.39 -7.83
C VAL A 71 6.74 12.39 -8.54
N LEU A 72 7.50 11.92 -9.52
CA LEU A 72 8.31 12.66 -10.46
C LEU A 72 7.88 12.27 -11.90
N PRO A 73 8.33 13.00 -12.94
CA PRO A 73 7.86 12.77 -14.31
C PRO A 73 8.17 11.35 -14.83
N ASP A 74 9.30 10.79 -14.44
CA ASP A 74 9.81 9.50 -14.89
C ASP A 74 9.76 8.40 -13.81
N LYS A 75 9.42 8.76 -12.56
CA LYS A 75 9.54 7.88 -11.41
C LYS A 75 8.48 8.12 -10.34
N VAL A 76 7.96 7.04 -9.77
CA VAL A 76 7.14 7.06 -8.55
C VAL A 76 7.84 6.24 -7.47
N THR A 77 8.15 6.89 -6.35
CA THR A 77 8.76 6.24 -5.18
C THR A 77 7.76 6.16 -4.04
N ILE A 78 7.50 4.95 -3.55
CA ILE A 78 6.64 4.68 -2.40
C ILE A 78 7.51 4.35 -1.20
N LEU A 79 7.57 5.29 -0.25
CA LEU A 79 8.27 5.17 1.03
C LEU A 79 7.27 4.62 2.06
N ALA A 80 7.09 3.30 2.08
CA ALA A 80 6.09 2.64 2.93
C ALA A 80 6.67 2.21 4.28
N THR A 81 5.85 2.30 5.33
CA THR A 81 6.22 1.74 6.65
C THR A 81 6.38 0.21 6.58
N ALA A 82 5.48 -0.43 5.83
CA ALA A 82 5.55 -1.82 5.42
C ALA A 82 4.77 -1.98 4.12
N ALA A 83 5.26 -2.86 3.24
CA ALA A 83 4.60 -3.19 1.98
C ALA A 83 4.82 -4.66 1.63
N GLU A 84 3.77 -5.29 1.08
CA GLU A 84 3.74 -6.73 0.75
C GLU A 84 2.98 -6.91 -0.58
N GLU A 85 3.58 -7.60 -1.55
CA GLU A 85 2.88 -8.02 -2.77
C GLU A 85 1.84 -9.10 -2.45
N ALA A 86 0.80 -9.23 -3.28
CA ALA A 86 -0.27 -10.22 -3.07
C ALA A 86 0.23 -11.66 -2.86
N THR A 87 1.34 -12.02 -3.52
CA THR A 87 2.01 -13.33 -3.44
C THR A 87 2.78 -13.54 -2.13
N ASP A 88 3.30 -12.47 -1.54
CA ASP A 88 4.13 -12.52 -0.31
C ASP A 88 3.28 -12.55 0.97
N ILE A 89 1.97 -12.29 0.87
CA ILE A 89 1.10 -12.19 2.03
C ILE A 89 0.77 -13.57 2.59
N ASP A 90 1.18 -13.80 3.84
CA ASP A 90 0.72 -14.91 4.67
C ASP A 90 -0.71 -14.66 5.18
N VAL A 91 -1.67 -15.36 4.57
CA VAL A 91 -3.10 -15.24 4.86
C VAL A 91 -3.44 -15.69 6.27
N ILE A 92 -2.81 -16.77 6.77
CA ILE A 92 -3.07 -17.31 8.11
C ILE A 92 -2.64 -16.29 9.16
N ARG A 93 -1.43 -15.74 8.99
CA ARG A 93 -0.92 -14.67 9.86
C ARG A 93 -1.80 -13.41 9.80
N ALA A 94 -2.26 -13.02 8.62
CA ALA A 94 -3.13 -11.86 8.45
C ALA A 94 -4.50 -12.05 9.12
N GLN A 95 -5.09 -13.25 9.00
CA GLN A 95 -6.35 -13.60 9.65
C GLN A 95 -6.23 -13.60 11.18
N ALA A 96 -5.18 -14.22 11.73
CA ALA A 96 -4.91 -14.17 13.16
C ALA A 96 -4.66 -12.72 13.65
N ALA A 97 -4.04 -11.87 12.83
CA ALA A 97 -3.86 -10.46 13.15
C ALA A 97 -5.19 -9.67 13.17
N LYS A 98 -6.11 -9.97 12.25
CA LYS A 98 -7.47 -9.41 12.21
C LYS A 98 -8.21 -9.74 13.52
N GLU A 99 -8.27 -11.02 13.90
CA GLU A 99 -8.98 -11.46 15.11
C GLU A 99 -8.40 -10.83 16.38
N ARG A 100 -7.08 -10.75 16.49
CA ARG A 100 -6.41 -10.05 17.60
C ARG A 100 -6.77 -8.56 17.63
N ALA A 101 -6.80 -7.90 16.48
CA ALA A 101 -7.14 -6.48 16.38
C ALA A 101 -8.61 -6.22 16.74
N GLU A 102 -9.54 -7.07 16.29
CA GLU A 102 -10.96 -7.00 16.65
C GLU A 102 -11.19 -7.19 18.15
N ARG A 103 -10.48 -8.14 18.77
CA ARG A 103 -10.53 -8.31 20.24
C ARG A 103 -10.03 -7.05 20.96
N ARG A 104 -8.88 -6.53 20.56
CA ARG A 104 -8.33 -5.29 21.15
C ARG A 104 -9.23 -4.08 20.94
N LEU A 105 -9.95 -4.01 19.82
CA LEU A 105 -10.88 -2.92 19.55
C LEU A 105 -12.09 -2.97 20.50
N ARG A 106 -12.58 -4.17 20.84
CA ARG A 106 -13.65 -4.37 21.82
C ARG A 106 -13.21 -4.09 23.26
N GLU A 107 -11.95 -4.38 23.57
CA GLU A 107 -11.37 -4.24 24.92
C GLU A 107 -10.74 -2.85 25.17
N ALA A 108 -10.67 -1.99 24.15
CA ALA A 108 -9.99 -0.70 24.23
C ALA A 108 -10.61 0.20 25.30
N LYS A 109 -9.77 0.71 26.20
CA LYS A 109 -10.20 1.50 27.37
C LYS A 109 -10.10 3.00 27.15
N ASP A 110 -9.30 3.42 26.18
CA ASP A 110 -9.11 4.81 25.84
C ASP A 110 -9.01 5.04 24.32
N ARG A 111 -8.96 6.31 23.94
CA ARG A 111 -8.93 6.73 22.53
C ARG A 111 -7.65 6.29 21.81
N VAL A 112 -6.52 6.18 22.51
CA VAL A 112 -5.23 5.80 21.94
C VAL A 112 -5.20 4.31 21.66
N GLU A 113 -5.65 3.48 22.60
CA GLU A 113 -5.82 2.03 22.41
C GLU A 113 -6.79 1.74 21.27
N PHE A 114 -7.92 2.46 21.22
CA PHE A 114 -8.90 2.34 20.14
C PHE A 114 -8.28 2.66 18.79
N ALA A 115 -7.60 3.82 18.65
CA ALA A 115 -6.97 4.22 17.40
C ALA A 115 -5.89 3.23 16.94
N ARG A 116 -5.09 2.69 17.87
CA ARG A 116 -4.07 1.68 17.57
C ARG A 116 -4.70 0.36 17.11
N ALA A 117 -5.75 -0.09 17.79
CA ALA A 117 -6.49 -1.31 17.44
C ALA A 117 -7.17 -1.17 16.07
N GLN A 118 -7.79 -0.01 15.80
CA GLN A 118 -8.42 0.31 14.52
C GLN A 118 -7.40 0.30 13.38
N ALA A 119 -6.24 0.95 13.56
CA ALA A 119 -5.17 0.93 12.56
C ALA A 119 -4.62 -0.50 12.35
N ALA A 120 -4.49 -1.30 13.40
CA ALA A 120 -4.07 -2.70 13.29
C ALA A 120 -5.08 -3.55 12.51
N LEU A 121 -6.38 -3.33 12.75
CA LEU A 121 -7.45 -4.00 12.03
C LEU A 121 -7.43 -3.62 10.54
N GLN A 122 -7.31 -2.32 10.24
CA GLN A 122 -7.23 -1.83 8.87
C GLN A 122 -6.05 -2.46 8.12
N ARG A 123 -4.86 -2.54 8.74
CA ARG A 123 -3.70 -3.23 8.14
C ARG A 123 -3.96 -4.70 7.84
N ALA A 124 -4.61 -5.42 8.75
CA ALA A 124 -4.94 -6.83 8.56
C ALA A 124 -5.95 -7.03 7.42
N LEU A 125 -7.00 -6.21 7.38
CA LEU A 125 -8.01 -6.23 6.32
C LEU A 125 -7.41 -5.89 4.94
N THR A 126 -6.52 -4.89 4.87
CA THR A 126 -5.82 -4.55 3.63
C THR A 126 -4.98 -5.71 3.11
N ARG A 127 -4.24 -6.41 3.97
CA ARG A 127 -3.49 -7.62 3.57
C ARG A 127 -4.41 -8.69 2.99
N LEU A 128 -5.49 -9.01 3.70
CA LEU A 128 -6.46 -10.02 3.24
C LEU A 128 -7.10 -9.62 1.91
N LYS A 129 -7.45 -8.34 1.74
CA LYS A 129 -8.02 -7.81 0.50
C LYS A 129 -7.05 -7.96 -0.67
N VAL A 130 -5.78 -7.57 -0.48
CA VAL A 130 -4.76 -7.70 -1.54
C VAL A 130 -4.43 -9.16 -1.83
N ALA A 131 -4.36 -10.01 -0.80
CA ALA A 131 -4.15 -11.45 -0.98
C ALA A 131 -5.28 -12.13 -1.77
N ALA A 132 -6.49 -11.57 -1.79
CA ALA A 132 -7.59 -12.09 -2.60
C ALA A 132 -7.54 -11.65 -4.09
N ARG A 133 -6.59 -10.77 -4.46
CA ARG A 133 -6.40 -10.24 -5.83
C ARG A 133 -5.30 -10.96 -6.62
N ARG A 134 -4.89 -12.15 -6.17
CA ARG A 134 -3.88 -13.01 -6.82
C ARG A 134 -4.33 -13.43 -8.22
#